data_AF-A0A954HFK0-F1
#
_entry.id   AF-A0A954HFK0-F1
#
_cell.length_a   1.000
_cell.length_b   1.000
_cell.length_c   1.000
_cell.angle_alpha   90.00
_cell.angle_beta   90.00
_cell.angle_gamma   90.00
#
_symmetry.space_group_name_H-M   'P 1'
#
loop_
_entity.id
_entity.type
_entity.pdbx_description
1 polymer ?
#
loop_
_entity_poly.entity_id
_entity_poly.type
_entity_poly.pdbx_seq_one_letter_code
_entity_poly.pdbx_strand_id
1 'polypeptide(L)'
;MTFSHSSPGDFRSWIDGRHESDELKQSARDAVDDYESALAACNAADSVDRLYDAAIHFRSIVWEVALPLLSQLAGSSDLARQCIQRMSTERNSELRRRSIQYLDDFYPRSFCIQLLHALLQDRSAKVRGFAASRIEGLGLVELLPNLKTALHSEKNKVARFEL
;
A
#
# COMPACT_ATOMS: atom_id res chain seq x y z
N MET A 1 10.19 -10.66 1.96
CA MET A 1 9.92 -10.89 0.52
C MET A 1 9.15 -9.68 0.03
N THR A 2 9.64 -8.98 -0.99
CA THR A 2 8.97 -7.79 -1.55
C THR A 2 8.36 -8.18 -2.89
N PHE A 3 7.04 -8.33 -2.93
CA PHE A 3 6.27 -8.77 -4.10
C PHE A 3 5.94 -7.62 -5.09
N SER A 4 6.84 -6.65 -5.26
CA SER A 4 6.52 -5.40 -5.98
C SER A 4 6.06 -5.61 -7.43
N HIS A 5 6.25 -6.81 -8.02
CA HIS A 5 5.86 -7.15 -9.40
C HIS A 5 5.40 -8.61 -9.56
N SER A 6 4.82 -9.20 -8.51
CA SER A 6 4.43 -10.62 -8.56
C SER A 6 3.10 -10.84 -9.25
N SER A 7 3.05 -11.87 -10.09
CA SER A 7 1.84 -12.25 -10.81
C SER A 7 0.83 -12.93 -9.89
N PRO A 8 -0.47 -12.96 -10.26
CA PRO A 8 -1.48 -13.79 -9.59
C PRO A 8 -1.05 -15.25 -9.41
N GLY A 9 -0.34 -15.82 -10.40
CA GLY A 9 0.18 -17.19 -10.35
C GLY A 9 1.26 -17.40 -9.27
N ASP A 10 2.12 -16.40 -9.08
CA ASP A 10 3.16 -16.43 -8.03
C ASP A 10 2.53 -16.43 -6.63
N PHE A 11 1.48 -15.63 -6.44
CA PHE A 11 0.76 -15.58 -5.17
C PHE A 11 0.05 -16.89 -4.86
N ARG A 12 -0.63 -17.51 -5.84
CA ARG A 12 -1.29 -18.82 -5.63
C ARG A 12 -0.28 -19.88 -5.20
N SER A 13 0.86 -19.96 -5.88
CA SER A 13 1.93 -20.90 -5.54
C SER A 13 2.52 -20.60 -4.15
N TRP A 14 2.69 -19.33 -3.80
CA TRP A 14 3.15 -18.92 -2.48
C TRP A 14 2.16 -19.29 -1.37
N ILE A 15 0.86 -19.06 -1.57
CA ILE A 15 -0.21 -19.40 -0.62
C ILE A 15 -0.20 -20.91 -0.33
N ASP A 16 -0.06 -21.74 -1.36
CA ASP A 16 -0.09 -23.20 -1.23
C ASP A 16 1.04 -23.70 -0.34
N GLY A 17 2.24 -23.12 -0.46
CA GLY A 17 3.41 -23.46 0.35
C GLY A 17 3.40 -22.96 1.80
N ARG A 18 2.39 -22.19 2.22
CA ARG A 18 2.31 -21.65 3.59
C ARG A 18 1.74 -22.67 4.57
N HIS A 19 2.23 -22.66 5.81
CA HIS A 19 1.66 -23.45 6.91
C HIS A 19 0.63 -22.60 7.68
N GLU A 20 -0.53 -22.37 7.07
CA GLU A 20 -1.65 -21.61 7.62
C GLU A 20 -2.94 -22.44 7.48
N SER A 21 -4.02 -22.04 8.18
CA SER A 21 -5.31 -22.74 8.08
C SER A 21 -5.91 -22.60 6.68
N ASP A 22 -6.77 -23.55 6.31
CA ASP A 22 -7.42 -23.55 5.00
C ASP A 22 -8.30 -22.32 4.80
N GLU A 23 -8.94 -21.81 5.87
CA GLU A 23 -9.72 -20.58 5.81
C GLU A 23 -8.86 -19.37 5.46
N LEU A 24 -7.66 -19.25 6.06
CA LEU A 24 -6.75 -18.13 5.77
C LEU A 24 -6.14 -18.23 4.37
N LYS A 25 -5.83 -19.44 3.92
CA LYS A 25 -5.42 -19.67 2.54
C LYS A 25 -6.54 -19.33 1.57
N GLN A 26 -7.78 -19.69 1.89
CA GLN A 26 -8.92 -19.35 1.05
C GLN A 26 -9.12 -17.84 0.96
N SER A 27 -9.12 -17.12 2.09
CA SER A 27 -9.21 -15.65 2.06
C SER A 27 -8.07 -14.99 1.24
N ALA A 28 -6.87 -15.56 1.25
CA ALA A 28 -5.77 -15.08 0.42
C ALA A 28 -5.97 -15.39 -1.07
N ARG A 29 -6.56 -16.54 -1.42
CA ARG A 29 -6.92 -16.90 -2.81
C ARG A 29 -8.08 -16.03 -3.32
N ASP A 30 -9.09 -15.79 -2.49
CA ASP A 30 -10.22 -14.91 -2.83
C ASP A 30 -9.72 -13.51 -3.21
N ALA A 31 -8.69 -12.98 -2.53
CA ALA A 31 -8.07 -11.72 -2.89
C ALA A 31 -7.41 -11.73 -4.28
N VAL A 32 -6.83 -12.87 -4.70
CA VAL A 32 -6.29 -13.03 -6.06
C VAL A 32 -7.43 -13.02 -7.09
N ASP A 33 -8.51 -13.75 -6.79
CA ASP A 33 -9.68 -13.86 -7.68
C ASP A 33 -10.43 -12.52 -7.82
N ASP A 34 -10.52 -11.74 -6.73
CA ASP A 34 -11.09 -10.39 -6.74
C ASP A 34 -10.24 -9.40 -7.56
N TYR A 35 -8.90 -9.51 -7.48
CA TYR A 35 -8.00 -8.73 -8.33
C TYR A 35 -8.21 -9.05 -9.82
N GLU A 36 -8.26 -10.33 -10.19
CA GLU A 36 -8.49 -10.76 -11.58
C GLU A 36 -9.88 -10.33 -12.08
N SER A 37 -10.91 -10.43 -11.23
CA SER A 37 -12.26 -9.96 -11.53
C SER A 37 -12.31 -8.45 -11.77
N ALA A 38 -11.61 -7.67 -10.94
CA ALA A 38 -11.49 -6.23 -11.10
C ALA A 38 -10.77 -5.85 -12.41
N LEU A 39 -9.70 -6.58 -12.79
CA LEU A 39 -9.00 -6.37 -14.07
C LEU A 39 -9.88 -6.68 -15.28
N ALA A 40 -10.70 -7.72 -15.20
CA ALA A 40 -11.67 -8.08 -16.23
C ALA A 40 -12.85 -7.10 -16.32
N ALA A 41 -12.90 -6.08 -15.43
CA ALA A 41 -14.03 -5.17 -15.24
C ALA A 41 -15.36 -5.88 -14.91
N CYS A 42 -15.30 -7.12 -14.43
CA CYS A 42 -16.47 -7.86 -13.94
C CYS A 42 -16.72 -7.46 -12.49
N ASN A 43 -17.83 -6.74 -12.22
CA ASN A 43 -18.18 -6.25 -10.88
C ASN A 43 -17.01 -5.53 -10.19
N ALA A 44 -16.37 -4.60 -10.92
CA ALA A 44 -15.12 -3.98 -10.50
C ALA A 44 -15.21 -3.27 -9.13
N ALA A 45 -16.34 -2.63 -8.82
CA ALA A 45 -16.53 -1.97 -7.53
C ALA A 45 -16.52 -2.97 -6.37
N ASP A 46 -17.39 -3.98 -6.41
CA ASP A 46 -17.47 -5.00 -5.36
C ASP A 46 -16.16 -5.77 -5.18
N SER A 47 -15.48 -6.06 -6.29
CA SER A 47 -14.20 -6.80 -6.27
C SER A 47 -13.07 -5.93 -5.69
N VAL A 48 -13.04 -4.63 -6.01
CA VAL A 48 -12.10 -3.67 -5.39
C VAL A 48 -12.37 -3.53 -3.89
N ASP A 49 -13.64 -3.48 -3.47
CA ASP A 49 -14.01 -3.38 -2.06
C ASP A 49 -13.58 -4.62 -1.26
N ARG A 50 -13.84 -5.83 -1.77
CA ARG A 50 -13.38 -7.07 -1.13
C ARG A 50 -11.85 -7.18 -1.11
N LEU A 51 -11.18 -6.75 -2.18
CA LEU A 51 -9.73 -6.69 -2.22
C LEU A 51 -9.17 -5.70 -1.19
N TYR A 52 -9.85 -4.56 -0.97
CA TYR A 52 -9.52 -3.62 0.08
C TYR A 52 -9.67 -4.24 1.48
N ASP A 53 -10.78 -4.95 1.75
CA ASP A 53 -11.00 -5.64 3.02
C ASP A 53 -9.90 -6.66 3.31
N ALA A 54 -9.46 -7.39 2.29
CA ALA A 54 -8.32 -8.30 2.38
C ALA A 54 -6.99 -7.56 2.62
N ALA A 55 -6.77 -6.39 2.00
CA ALA A 55 -5.56 -5.59 2.17
C ALA A 55 -5.43 -4.98 3.57
N ILE A 56 -6.54 -4.72 4.26
CA ILE A 56 -6.54 -4.24 5.66
C ILE A 56 -6.67 -5.38 6.68
N HIS A 57 -6.74 -6.62 6.23
CA HIS A 57 -6.90 -7.78 7.09
C HIS A 57 -5.76 -7.87 8.13
N PHE A 58 -6.06 -8.43 9.31
CA PHE A 58 -5.08 -8.47 10.41
C PHE A 58 -4.03 -9.58 10.24
N ARG A 59 -4.36 -10.66 9.50
CA ARG A 59 -3.44 -11.77 9.23
C ARG A 59 -2.54 -11.48 8.04
N SER A 60 -1.23 -11.67 8.21
CA SER A 60 -0.21 -11.41 7.20
C SER A 60 -0.43 -12.15 5.90
N ILE A 61 -0.77 -13.43 5.93
CA ILE A 61 -1.00 -14.18 4.69
C ILE A 61 -2.04 -13.53 3.77
N VAL A 62 -3.07 -12.88 4.33
CA VAL A 62 -4.13 -12.23 3.53
C VAL A 62 -3.65 -10.87 3.02
N TRP A 63 -3.18 -9.99 3.90
CA TRP A 63 -2.79 -8.65 3.48
C TRP A 63 -1.48 -8.61 2.67
N GLU A 64 -0.58 -9.59 2.84
CA GLU A 64 0.65 -9.71 2.04
C GLU A 64 0.37 -10.08 0.58
N VAL A 65 -0.80 -10.66 0.30
CA VAL A 65 -1.28 -10.95 -1.07
C VAL A 65 -2.12 -9.79 -1.59
N ALA A 66 -3.12 -9.38 -0.82
CA ALA A 66 -4.10 -8.40 -1.28
C ALA A 66 -3.51 -7.00 -1.50
N LEU A 67 -2.59 -6.56 -0.63
CA LEU A 67 -2.07 -5.19 -0.69
C LEU A 67 -1.19 -4.91 -1.92
N PRO A 68 -0.23 -5.77 -2.31
CA PRO A 68 0.47 -5.62 -3.59
C PRO A 68 -0.48 -5.58 -4.79
N LEU A 69 -1.50 -6.45 -4.81
CA LEU A 69 -2.47 -6.52 -5.91
C LEU A 69 -3.35 -5.27 -5.99
N LEU A 70 -3.86 -4.80 -4.84
CA LEU A 70 -4.58 -3.52 -4.75
C LEU A 70 -3.69 -2.37 -5.22
N SER A 71 -2.41 -2.41 -4.86
CA SER A 71 -1.45 -1.39 -5.24
C SER A 71 -1.22 -1.37 -6.76
N GLN A 72 -1.00 -2.54 -7.37
CA GLN A 72 -0.87 -2.66 -8.82
C GLN A 72 -2.12 -2.16 -9.55
N LEU A 73 -3.31 -2.51 -9.04
CA LEU A 73 -4.58 -2.04 -9.60
C LEU A 73 -4.73 -0.51 -9.50
N ALA A 74 -4.23 0.10 -8.42
CA ALA A 74 -4.25 1.55 -8.23
C ALA A 74 -3.36 2.32 -9.22
N GLY A 75 -2.50 1.64 -9.99
CA GLY A 75 -1.82 2.24 -11.14
C GLY A 75 -2.80 2.74 -12.21
N SER A 76 -3.85 1.97 -12.49
CA SER A 76 -4.81 2.23 -13.57
C SER A 76 -6.24 2.52 -13.11
N SER A 77 -6.60 2.20 -11.86
CA SER A 77 -7.96 2.34 -11.33
C SER A 77 -8.09 3.46 -10.29
N ASP A 78 -9.00 4.41 -10.52
CA ASP A 78 -9.35 5.45 -9.54
C ASP A 78 -9.99 4.86 -8.28
N LEU A 79 -10.79 3.80 -8.41
CA LEU A 79 -11.41 3.13 -7.26
C LEU A 79 -10.33 2.54 -6.34
N ALA A 80 -9.35 1.84 -6.91
CA ALA A 80 -8.24 1.30 -6.12
C ALA A 80 -7.39 2.41 -5.49
N ARG A 81 -7.16 3.54 -6.18
CA ARG A 81 -6.51 4.72 -5.57
C ARG A 81 -7.29 5.28 -4.38
N GLN A 82 -8.62 5.34 -4.47
CA GLN A 82 -9.47 5.75 -3.34
C GLN A 82 -9.33 4.80 -2.15
N CYS A 83 -9.22 3.49 -2.38
CA CYS A 83 -8.94 2.51 -1.32
C CYS A 83 -7.58 2.75 -0.65
N ILE A 84 -6.52 3.03 -1.42
CA ILE A 84 -5.20 3.39 -0.88
C ILE A 84 -5.28 4.69 -0.06
N GLN A 85 -5.98 5.71 -0.57
CA GLN A 85 -6.20 6.97 0.14
C GLN A 85 -7.00 6.78 1.43
N ARG A 86 -8.01 5.91 1.43
CA ARG A 86 -8.77 5.55 2.63
C ARG A 86 -7.85 4.93 3.68
N MET A 87 -7.04 3.94 3.28
CA MET A 87 -6.07 3.29 4.16
C MET A 87 -5.05 4.27 4.75
N SER A 88 -4.68 5.31 4.02
CA SER A 88 -3.74 6.35 4.48
C SER A 88 -4.31 7.26 5.58
N THR A 89 -5.61 7.18 5.86
CA THR A 89 -6.29 7.98 6.90
C THR A 89 -6.75 7.15 8.10
N GLU A 90 -6.50 5.84 8.07
CA GLU A 90 -6.93 4.91 9.11
C GLU A 90 -6.39 5.25 10.50
N ARG A 91 -7.15 4.89 11.55
CA ARG A 91 -6.70 5.14 12.93
C ARG A 91 -5.39 4.41 13.24
N ASN A 92 -5.26 3.19 12.72
CA ASN A 92 -4.07 2.36 12.89
C ASN A 92 -2.89 2.89 12.05
N SER A 93 -1.80 3.29 12.71
CA SER A 93 -0.59 3.78 12.03
C SER A 93 0.06 2.74 11.12
N GLU A 94 -0.12 1.45 11.41
CA GLU A 94 0.42 0.40 10.56
C GLU A 94 -0.33 0.32 9.22
N LEU A 95 -1.65 0.52 9.21
CA LEU A 95 -2.42 0.64 7.97
C LEU A 95 -2.00 1.88 7.17
N ARG A 96 -1.86 3.04 7.84
CA ARG A 96 -1.37 4.26 7.17
C ARG A 96 0.02 4.07 6.56
N ARG A 97 0.94 3.42 7.27
CA ARG A 97 2.27 3.06 6.73
C ARG A 97 2.15 2.11 5.54
N ARG A 98 1.30 1.08 5.64
CA ARG A 98 1.07 0.10 4.56
C ARG A 98 0.50 0.74 3.29
N SER A 99 -0.27 1.83 3.40
CA SER A 99 -0.82 2.54 2.24
C SER A 99 0.23 2.98 1.21
N ILE A 100 1.48 3.16 1.63
CA ILE A 100 2.58 3.55 0.75
C ILE A 100 3.67 2.48 0.62
N GLN A 101 3.41 1.24 1.07
CA GLN A 101 4.40 0.18 1.06
C GLN A 101 4.82 -0.27 -0.35
N TYR A 102 3.85 -0.31 -1.27
CA TYR A 102 4.04 -0.74 -2.65
C TYR A 102 3.80 0.41 -3.65
N LEU A 103 3.81 1.65 -3.18
CA LEU A 103 3.76 2.81 -4.06
C LEU A 103 5.01 2.81 -4.96
N ASP A 104 4.80 2.88 -6.26
CA ASP A 104 5.83 2.75 -7.30
C ASP A 104 5.55 3.72 -8.48
N ASP A 105 6.43 3.77 -9.46
CA ASP A 105 6.42 4.75 -10.57
C ASP A 105 5.26 4.58 -11.56
N PHE A 106 4.52 3.46 -11.50
CA PHE A 106 3.34 3.24 -12.34
C PHE A 106 2.09 3.99 -11.85
N TYR A 107 2.13 4.58 -10.65
CA TYR A 107 1.07 5.45 -10.16
C TYR A 107 1.11 6.82 -10.84
N PRO A 108 -0.04 7.52 -10.97
CA PRO A 108 -0.04 8.92 -11.34
C PRO A 108 0.85 9.73 -10.37
N ARG A 109 1.89 10.39 -10.89
CA ARG A 109 2.85 11.15 -10.08
C ARG A 109 2.18 12.16 -9.14
N SER A 110 1.12 12.83 -9.61
CA SER A 110 0.32 13.77 -8.81
C SER A 110 -0.34 13.10 -7.59
N PHE A 111 -0.83 11.87 -7.74
CA PHE A 111 -1.38 11.09 -6.63
C PHE A 111 -0.29 10.77 -5.61
N CYS A 112 0.89 10.30 -6.05
CA CYS A 112 2.03 10.02 -5.17
C CYS A 112 2.43 11.26 -4.37
N ILE A 113 2.56 12.42 -5.04
CA ILE A 113 2.91 13.69 -4.40
C ILE A 113 1.89 14.07 -3.32
N GLN A 114 0.59 14.02 -3.64
CA GLN A 114 -0.47 14.38 -2.70
C GLN A 114 -0.49 13.46 -1.47
N LEU A 115 -0.43 12.14 -1.70
CA LEU A 115 -0.47 11.12 -0.66
C LEU A 115 0.73 11.22 0.28
N LEU A 116 1.95 11.32 -0.29
CA LEU A 116 3.18 11.37 0.48
C LEU A 116 3.36 12.72 1.20
N HIS A 117 2.91 13.82 0.60
CA HIS A 117 2.87 15.11 1.30
C HIS A 117 2.02 15.03 2.57
N ALA A 118 0.84 14.40 2.50
CA ALA A 118 -0.02 14.23 3.67
C ALA A 118 0.65 13.34 4.74
N LEU A 119 1.30 12.24 4.33
CA LEU A 119 1.94 11.31 5.27
C LEU A 119 3.25 11.83 5.87
N LEU A 120 3.93 12.78 5.25
CA LEU A 120 5.03 13.53 5.89
C LEU A 120 4.56 14.35 7.10
N GLN A 121 3.27 14.69 7.17
CA GLN A 121 2.66 15.40 8.30
C GLN A 121 1.96 14.44 9.27
N ASP A 122 2.11 13.12 9.08
CA ASP A 122 1.44 12.13 9.93
C ASP A 122 1.84 12.27 11.39
N ARG A 123 0.91 12.02 12.30
CA ARG A 123 1.15 12.01 13.75
C ARG A 123 2.19 10.97 14.19
N SER A 124 2.33 9.86 13.47
CA SER A 124 3.27 8.79 13.75
C SER A 124 4.62 9.06 13.10
N ALA A 125 5.67 9.13 13.91
CA ALA A 125 7.06 9.23 13.43
C ALA A 125 7.43 8.11 12.46
N LYS A 126 6.92 6.88 12.71
CA LYS A 126 7.15 5.72 11.82
C LYS A 126 6.57 5.97 10.42
N VAL A 127 5.38 6.55 10.34
CA VAL A 127 4.72 6.86 9.06
C VAL A 127 5.48 7.97 8.32
N ARG A 128 5.89 9.02 9.02
CA ARG A 128 6.69 10.12 8.43
C ARG A 128 8.00 9.63 7.84
N GLY A 129 8.77 8.83 8.59
CA GLY A 129 10.03 8.25 8.08
C GLY A 129 9.80 7.35 6.87
N PHE A 130 8.73 6.54 6.88
CA PHE A 130 8.40 5.70 5.72
C PHE A 130 7.96 6.50 4.50
N ALA A 131 7.25 7.62 4.71
CA ALA A 131 6.89 8.55 3.64
C ALA A 131 8.13 9.19 3.04
N ALA A 132 9.09 9.62 3.86
CA ALA A 132 10.35 10.19 3.42
C ALA A 132 11.19 9.21 2.57
N SER A 133 11.37 7.99 3.07
CA SER A 133 12.03 6.91 2.31
C SER A 133 11.32 6.62 0.99
N ARG A 134 9.98 6.69 0.95
CA ARG A 134 9.23 6.48 -0.29
C ARG A 134 9.36 7.65 -1.27
N ILE A 135 9.43 8.89 -0.78
CA ILE A 135 9.70 10.10 -1.59
C ILE A 135 11.07 9.99 -2.26
N GLU A 136 12.09 9.56 -1.51
CA GLU A 136 13.43 9.30 -2.04
C GLU A 136 13.39 8.21 -3.11
N GLY A 137 12.79 7.06 -2.79
CA GLY A 137 12.71 5.92 -3.71
C GLY A 137 12.02 6.22 -5.05
N LEU A 138 11.05 7.14 -5.05
CA LEU A 138 10.32 7.58 -6.25
C LEU A 138 10.92 8.84 -6.91
N GLY A 139 12.01 9.39 -6.37
CA GLY A 139 12.62 10.62 -6.89
C GLY A 139 11.63 11.80 -6.97
N LEU A 140 10.77 11.98 -5.97
CA LEU A 140 9.78 13.08 -5.94
C LEU A 140 10.42 14.39 -5.50
N VAL A 141 11.24 14.97 -6.38
CA VAL A 141 11.96 16.23 -6.15
C VAL A 141 11.03 17.40 -5.79
N GLU A 142 9.76 17.35 -6.18
CA GLU A 142 8.72 18.31 -5.85
C GLU A 142 8.46 18.40 -4.34
N LEU A 143 8.76 17.33 -3.59
CA LEU A 143 8.57 17.26 -2.14
C LEU A 143 9.82 17.61 -1.33
N LEU A 144 10.93 18.02 -1.98
CA LEU A 144 12.14 18.46 -1.26
C LEU A 144 11.88 19.63 -0.27
N PRO A 145 11.06 20.65 -0.59
CA PRO A 145 10.71 21.67 0.40
C PRO A 145 10.00 21.08 1.62
N ASN A 146 9.08 20.14 1.41
CA ASN A 146 8.31 19.50 2.47
C ASN A 146 9.21 18.61 3.36
N LEU A 147 10.15 17.87 2.76
CA LEU A 147 11.17 17.11 3.48
C LEU A 147 12.02 18.02 4.36
N LYS A 148 12.50 19.15 3.83
CA LYS A 148 13.26 20.14 4.61
C LYS A 148 12.45 20.64 5.81
N THR A 149 11.18 21.00 5.61
CA THR A 149 10.30 21.45 6.70
C THR A 149 10.07 20.34 7.73
N ALA A 150 9.85 19.10 7.29
CA ALA A 150 9.68 17.95 8.18
C ALA A 150 10.95 17.69 9.00
N LEU A 151 12.13 17.71 8.37
CA LEU A 151 13.43 17.50 9.04
C LEU A 151 13.67 18.53 10.17
N HIS A 152 13.37 19.81 9.91
CA HIS A 152 13.55 20.88 10.90
C HIS A 152 12.60 20.76 12.10
N SER A 153 11.41 20.21 11.89
CA SER A 153 10.38 20.09 12.94
C SER A 153 10.35 18.73 13.62
N GLU A 154 11.04 17.73 13.06
CA GLU A 154 11.05 16.37 13.57
C GLU A 154 11.76 16.28 14.92
N LYS A 155 11.09 15.70 15.92
CA LYS A 155 11.59 15.52 17.29
C LYS A 155 12.06 14.08 17.54
N ASN A 156 11.51 13.12 16.81
CA ASN A 156 11.87 11.71 16.90
C ASN A 156 13.19 11.46 16.16
N LYS A 157 14.19 10.93 16.87
CA LYS A 157 15.53 10.70 16.30
C LYS A 157 15.55 9.73 15.12
N VAL A 158 14.72 8.70 15.15
CA VAL A 158 14.65 7.68 14.09
C VAL A 158 14.04 8.30 12.84
N ALA A 159 12.87 8.92 12.95
CA ALA A 159 12.25 9.57 11.81
C ALA A 159 13.10 10.71 11.23
N ARG A 160 13.88 11.41 12.07
CA ARG A 160 14.80 12.46 11.61
C ARG A 160 15.94 11.90 10.75
N PHE A 161 16.39 10.67 11.00
CA PHE A 161 17.42 10.02 10.19
C PHE A 161 16.91 9.62 8.81
N GLU A 162 15.61 9.32 8.70
CA GLU A 162 14.94 8.90 7.46
C GLU A 162 14.48 10.10 6.59
N LEU A 163 14.57 11.34 7.09
CA LEU A 163 14.11 12.58 6.45
C LEU A 163 15.25 13.37 5.80
#